data_AF-A0A399F7J7-F1
#
_entry.id   AF-A0A399F7J7-F1
#
_cell.length_a   1.000
_cell.length_b   1.000
_cell.length_c   1.000
_cell.angle_alpha   90.00
_cell.angle_beta   90.00
_cell.angle_gamma   90.00
#
_symmetry.space_group_name_H-M   'P 1'
#
loop_
_entity.id
_entity.type
_entity.pdbx_description
1 polymer ?
#
loop_
_entity_poly.entity_id
_entity_poly.type
_entity_poly.pdbx_seq_one_letter_code
_entity_poly.pdbx_strand_id
1 'polypeptide(L)'
;MVTADLLRYVQRKLEHGMSPEQIRQVLERRGWPKADVQEALSQSVKPEVRPTLLEAAPEARDSSPLEPGLMTGLFRIGFAGVFLVNSVVAVVEPNSFIKLMQGSFMGQFVHNFAPFTALIAVNDAALGLLILSGRWPNYVLAWSGLWLLAVTVIKATALR
;
A
#
# COMPACT_ATOMS: atom_id res chain seq x y z
N MET A 1 -15.99 32.49 21.49
CA MET A 1 -14.62 32.18 21.94
C MET A 1 -14.09 31.12 20.99
N VAL A 2 -13.00 31.40 20.28
CA VAL A 2 -12.45 30.45 19.29
C VAL A 2 -11.97 29.18 19.97
N THR A 3 -12.56 28.06 19.60
CA THR A 3 -12.16 26.74 20.11
C THR A 3 -11.05 26.15 19.24
N ALA A 4 -10.18 25.33 19.85
CA ALA A 4 -9.12 24.63 19.13
C ALA A 4 -9.67 23.73 18.00
N ASP A 5 -10.88 23.20 18.18
CA ASP A 5 -11.55 22.38 17.17
C ASP A 5 -12.01 23.19 15.95
N LEU A 6 -12.44 24.45 16.15
CA LEU A 6 -12.81 25.36 15.07
C LEU A 6 -11.59 25.71 14.21
N LEU A 7 -10.45 26.03 14.83
CA LEU A 7 -9.19 26.31 14.13
C LEU A 7 -8.71 25.09 13.33
N ARG A 8 -8.71 23.90 13.94
CA ARG A 8 -8.31 22.66 13.25
C ARG A 8 -9.22 22.34 12.06
N TYR A 9 -10.52 22.63 12.17
CA TYR A 9 -11.46 22.46 11.08
C TYR A 9 -11.18 23.43 9.92
N VAL A 10 -10.97 24.72 10.23
CA VAL A 10 -10.68 25.76 9.22
C VAL A 10 -9.37 25.45 8.50
N GLN A 11 -8.29 25.13 9.23
CA GLN A 11 -6.99 24.80 8.65
C GLN A 11 -7.05 23.60 7.73
N ARG A 12 -7.70 22.51 8.15
CA ARG A 12 -7.90 21.31 7.30
C ARG A 12 -8.66 21.65 6.02
N LYS A 13 -9.67 22.52 6.08
CA LYS A 13 -10.45 22.89 4.89
C LYS A 13 -9.65 23.78 3.93
N LEU A 14 -8.81 24.67 4.44
CA LEU A 14 -7.86 25.45 3.63
C LEU A 14 -6.83 24.55 2.94
N GLU A 15 -6.27 23.55 3.64
CA GLU A 15 -5.36 22.56 3.06
C GLU A 15 -5.99 21.74 1.93
N HIS A 16 -7.31 21.51 1.98
CA HIS A 16 -8.06 20.82 0.93
C HIS A 16 -8.54 21.77 -0.19
N GLY A 17 -8.00 22.99 -0.26
CA GLY A 17 -8.26 23.95 -1.34
C GLY A 17 -9.61 24.67 -1.25
N MET A 18 -10.30 24.62 -0.11
CA MET A 18 -11.55 25.36 0.08
C MET A 18 -11.27 26.84 0.36
N SER A 19 -11.96 27.74 -0.34
CA SER A 19 -11.80 29.19 -0.12
C SER A 19 -12.31 29.63 1.27
N PRO A 20 -11.71 30.68 1.87
CA PRO A 20 -12.18 31.25 3.13
C PRO A 20 -13.68 31.57 3.15
N GLU A 21 -14.23 32.05 2.03
CA GLU A 21 -15.63 32.41 1.85
C GLU A 21 -16.54 31.18 1.90
N GLN A 22 -16.12 30.07 1.27
CA GLN A 22 -16.84 28.80 1.32
C GLN A 22 -16.85 28.23 2.75
N ILE A 23 -15.71 28.28 3.44
CA ILE A 23 -15.58 27.83 4.84
C ILE A 23 -16.52 28.66 5.73
N ARG A 24 -16.55 29.98 5.55
CA ARG A 24 -17.45 30.88 6.27
C ARG A 24 -18.91 30.49 6.08
N GLN A 25 -19.36 30.29 4.84
CA GLN A 25 -20.74 29.91 4.55
C GLN A 25 -21.15 28.55 5.15
N VAL A 26 -20.21 27.61 5.28
CA VAL A 26 -20.46 26.30 5.91
C VAL A 26 -20.58 26.43 7.42
N LEU A 27 -19.69 27.21 8.04
CA LEU A 27 -19.68 27.40 9.50
C LEU A 27 -20.91 28.21 9.97
N GLU A 28 -21.28 29.25 9.25
CA GLU A 28 -22.50 30.03 9.54
C GLU A 28 -23.77 29.17 9.42
N ARG A 29 -23.87 28.32 8.39
CA ARG A 29 -25.00 27.38 8.24
C ARG A 29 -25.08 26.34 9.35
N ARG A 30 -23.95 26.01 9.97
CA ARG A 30 -23.87 25.08 11.11
C ARG A 30 -24.14 25.75 12.46
N GLY A 31 -24.49 27.04 12.47
CA GLY A 31 -24.85 27.78 13.66
C GLY A 31 -23.65 28.33 14.44
N TRP A 32 -22.46 28.37 13.85
CA TRP A 32 -21.30 28.98 14.51
C TRP A 32 -21.45 30.52 14.56
N PRO A 33 -21.06 31.15 15.69
CA PRO A 33 -21.08 32.60 15.79
C PRO A 33 -20.17 33.27 14.76
N LYS A 34 -20.67 34.29 14.07
CA LYS A 34 -19.91 35.01 13.02
C LYS A 34 -18.58 35.57 13.53
N ALA A 35 -18.57 36.05 14.77
CA ALA A 35 -17.37 36.56 15.43
C ALA A 35 -16.27 35.48 15.55
N ASP A 36 -16.64 34.28 15.98
CA ASP A 36 -15.72 33.15 16.16
C ASP A 36 -15.20 32.63 14.80
N VAL A 37 -16.03 32.64 13.76
CA VAL A 37 -15.65 32.25 12.40
C VAL A 37 -14.64 33.23 11.79
N GLN A 38 -14.87 34.53 11.97
CA GLN A 38 -13.98 35.57 11.44
C GLN A 38 -12.62 35.55 12.16
N GLU A 39 -12.62 35.36 13.48
CA GLU A 39 -11.40 35.24 14.28
C GLU A 39 -10.60 33.97 13.92
N ALA A 40 -11.28 32.84 13.68
CA ALA A 40 -10.61 31.62 13.26
C ALA A 40 -9.98 31.75 11.86
N LEU A 41 -10.66 32.42 10.92
CA LEU A 41 -10.13 32.65 9.56
C LEU A 41 -8.95 33.63 9.58
N SER A 42 -9.01 34.72 10.35
CA SER A 42 -7.90 35.67 10.44
C SER A 42 -6.64 35.07 11.06
N GLN A 43 -6.79 34.16 12.02
CA GLN A 43 -5.68 33.40 12.59
C GLN A 43 -5.09 32.37 11.61
N SER A 44 -5.93 31.79 10.75
CA SER A 44 -5.53 30.74 9.79
C SER A 44 -4.97 31.30 8.47
N VAL A 45 -5.26 32.56 8.15
CA VAL A 45 -4.83 33.25 6.91
C VAL A 45 -3.57 34.12 7.16
N LYS A 46 -2.96 34.06 8.35
CA LYS A 46 -1.76 34.82 8.67
C LYS A 46 -0.67 34.50 7.63
N PRO A 47 -0.21 35.49 6.83
CA PRO A 47 0.79 35.23 5.81
C PRO A 47 2.10 34.97 6.52
N GLU A 48 2.68 33.80 6.26
CA GLU A 48 4.09 33.58 6.51
C GLU A 48 4.84 34.57 5.62
N VAL A 49 5.25 35.68 6.21
CA VAL A 49 6.12 36.69 5.59
C VAL A 49 7.41 35.97 5.24
N ARG A 50 7.57 35.62 3.97
CA ARG A 50 8.83 35.14 3.41
C ARG A 50 9.69 36.37 3.11
N PRO A 51 10.74 36.70 3.87
CA PRO A 51 11.71 37.67 3.41
C PRO A 51 12.54 36.96 2.35
N THR A 52 12.34 37.34 1.10
CA THR A 52 13.28 37.08 0.02
C THR A 52 14.60 37.76 0.40
N LEU A 53 15.69 36.98 0.52
CA LEU A 53 17.03 37.21 -0.07
C LEU A 53 18.15 36.59 0.78
N LEU A 54 19.08 35.94 0.07
CA LEU A 54 20.42 35.46 0.47
C LEU A 54 20.51 34.27 1.44
N GLU A 55 20.49 33.06 0.89
CA GLU A 55 21.63 32.14 1.02
C GLU A 55 21.56 31.06 -0.06
N ALA A 56 22.52 31.10 -0.99
CA ALA A 56 22.76 30.03 -1.93
C ALA A 56 23.38 28.84 -1.16
N ALA A 57 22.55 27.89 -0.74
CA ALA A 57 23.00 26.59 -0.29
C ALA A 57 22.74 25.57 -1.40
N PRO A 58 23.74 24.75 -1.81
CA PRO A 58 23.57 23.80 -2.89
C PRO A 58 22.64 22.68 -2.42
N GLU A 59 21.52 22.55 -3.12
CA GLU A 59 20.69 21.34 -3.24
C GLU A 59 20.65 20.45 -2.00
N ALA A 60 19.90 20.88 -0.98
CA ALA A 60 19.24 19.92 -0.12
C ALA A 60 18.25 19.16 -1.01
N ARG A 61 18.72 18.01 -1.52
CA ARG A 61 17.94 17.05 -2.30
C ARG A 61 16.55 16.96 -1.72
N ASP A 62 15.59 17.26 -2.58
CA ASP A 62 14.17 17.02 -2.38
C ASP A 62 13.96 15.55 -1.98
N SER A 63 14.02 15.26 -0.69
CA SER A 63 13.57 14.01 -0.11
C SER A 63 12.06 14.11 0.09
N SER A 64 11.35 14.50 -0.96
CA SER A 64 9.92 14.26 -1.05
C SER A 64 9.73 12.76 -0.74
N PRO A 65 8.95 12.39 0.29
CA PRO A 65 8.63 10.99 0.51
C PRO A 65 8.04 10.47 -0.79
N LEU A 66 8.68 9.45 -1.38
CA LEU A 66 8.26 8.81 -2.63
C LEU A 66 6.73 8.73 -2.63
N GLU A 67 6.08 9.34 -3.63
CA GLU A 67 4.63 9.46 -3.64
C GLU A 67 3.99 8.12 -3.26
N PRO A 68 2.95 8.09 -2.41
CA PRO A 68 2.35 6.85 -1.90
C PRO A 68 1.95 5.86 -3.02
N GLY A 69 1.72 6.35 -4.24
CA GLY A 69 1.48 5.52 -5.42
C GLY A 69 2.71 4.71 -5.88
N LEU A 70 3.93 5.25 -5.76
CA LEU A 70 5.15 4.58 -6.20
C LEU A 70 5.51 3.41 -5.27
N MET A 71 5.46 3.62 -3.95
CA MET A 71 5.68 2.53 -2.98
C MET A 71 4.68 1.39 -3.17
N THR A 72 3.40 1.74 -3.35
CA THR A 72 2.34 0.78 -3.59
C THR A 72 2.55 0.04 -4.92
N GLY A 73 2.96 0.74 -5.97
CA GLY A 73 3.28 0.16 -7.28
C GLY A 73 4.47 -0.80 -7.21
N LEU A 74 5.55 -0.41 -6.55
CA LEU A 74 6.75 -1.23 -6.39
C LEU A 74 6.44 -2.50 -5.57
N PHE A 75 5.73 -2.36 -4.45
CA PHE A 75 5.29 -3.50 -3.65
C PHE A 75 4.43 -4.45 -4.48
N ARG A 76 3.46 -3.93 -5.24
CA ARG A 76 2.58 -4.73 -6.10
C ARG A 76 3.35 -5.50 -7.16
N ILE A 77 4.26 -4.84 -7.87
CA ILE A 77 5.06 -5.47 -8.93
C ILE A 77 5.98 -6.53 -8.32
N GLY A 78 6.69 -6.20 -7.24
CA GLY A 78 7.59 -7.14 -6.57
C GLY A 78 6.84 -8.36 -6.02
N PHE A 79 5.73 -8.12 -5.32
CA PHE A 79 4.91 -9.18 -4.76
C PHE A 79 4.29 -10.06 -5.84
N ALA A 80 3.74 -9.48 -6.92
CA ALA A 80 3.26 -10.25 -8.07
C ALA A 80 4.37 -11.07 -8.72
N GLY A 81 5.54 -10.47 -8.87
CA GLY A 81 6.69 -11.08 -9.52
C GLY A 81 7.07 -12.41 -8.88
N VAL A 82 7.03 -12.50 -7.54
CA VAL A 82 7.31 -13.75 -6.82
C VAL A 82 6.39 -14.88 -7.29
N PHE A 83 5.07 -14.63 -7.36
CA PHE A 83 4.11 -15.64 -7.79
C PHE A 83 4.26 -15.95 -9.30
N LEU A 84 4.39 -14.93 -10.15
CA LEU A 84 4.50 -15.17 -11.59
C LEU A 84 5.77 -15.95 -11.96
N VAL A 85 6.91 -15.63 -11.35
CA VAL A 85 8.15 -16.39 -11.55
C VAL A 85 7.97 -17.82 -11.06
N ASN A 86 7.42 -18.03 -9.86
CA ASN A 86 7.14 -19.38 -9.37
C ASN A 86 6.24 -20.18 -10.32
N SER A 87 5.21 -19.53 -10.88
CA SER A 87 4.29 -20.16 -11.84
C SER A 87 5.04 -20.61 -13.10
N VAL A 88 5.88 -19.75 -13.67
CA VAL A 88 6.70 -20.08 -14.83
C VAL A 88 7.66 -21.23 -14.52
N VAL A 89 8.37 -21.17 -13.38
CA VAL A 89 9.30 -22.25 -12.99
C VAL A 89 8.54 -23.56 -12.76
N ALA A 90 7.32 -23.53 -12.21
CA ALA A 90 6.51 -24.73 -12.01
C ALA A 90 6.09 -25.41 -13.33
N VAL A 91 5.94 -24.63 -14.40
CA VAL A 91 5.65 -25.14 -15.75
C VAL A 91 6.91 -25.61 -16.48
N VAL A 92 8.00 -24.85 -16.39
CA VAL A 92 9.25 -25.11 -17.13
C VAL A 92 10.07 -26.22 -16.45
N GLU A 93 10.10 -26.25 -15.12
CA GLU A 93 10.89 -27.17 -14.32
C GLU A 93 10.04 -27.91 -13.25
N PRO A 94 8.99 -28.66 -13.63
CA PRO A 94 8.13 -29.35 -12.67
C PRO A 94 8.89 -30.36 -11.81
N ASN A 95 9.96 -30.96 -12.36
CA ASN A 95 10.80 -31.93 -11.64
C ASN A 95 11.51 -31.33 -10.43
N SER A 96 11.86 -30.04 -10.47
CA SER A 96 12.48 -29.32 -9.34
C SER A 96 11.52 -29.24 -8.16
N PHE A 97 10.23 -28.96 -8.42
CA PHE A 97 9.18 -28.94 -7.41
C PHE A 97 8.84 -30.34 -6.88
N ILE A 98 8.78 -31.34 -7.77
CA ILE A 98 8.52 -32.73 -7.36
C ILE A 98 9.61 -33.20 -6.38
N LYS A 99 10.89 -32.97 -6.71
CA LYS A 99 12.01 -33.33 -5.82
C LYS A 99 11.93 -32.63 -4.47
N LEU A 100 11.61 -31.33 -4.47
CA LEU A 100 11.38 -30.56 -3.24
C LEU A 100 10.26 -31.15 -2.39
N MET A 101 9.11 -31.47 -3.00
CA MET A 101 7.98 -32.05 -2.27
C MET A 101 8.29 -33.45 -1.76
N GLN A 102 9.01 -34.27 -2.54
CA GLN A 102 9.47 -35.60 -2.13
C GLN A 102 10.42 -35.57 -0.94
N GLY A 103 11.33 -34.58 -0.88
CA GLY A 103 12.24 -34.39 0.25
C GLY A 103 11.57 -33.77 1.48
N SER A 104 10.39 -33.17 1.33
CA SER A 104 9.65 -32.54 2.43
C SER A 104 8.82 -33.53 3.25
N PHE A 105 8.23 -33.06 4.35
CA PHE A 105 7.21 -33.81 5.11
C PHE A 105 6.10 -34.37 4.21
N MET A 106 5.75 -33.67 3.13
CA MET A 106 4.71 -34.07 2.17
C MET A 106 5.05 -35.38 1.44
N GLY A 107 6.35 -35.67 1.29
CA GLY A 107 6.90 -36.93 0.74
C GLY A 107 6.43 -38.18 1.48
N GLN A 108 6.05 -38.05 2.76
CA GLN A 108 5.60 -39.18 3.58
C GLN A 108 4.13 -39.58 3.30
N PHE A 109 3.33 -38.66 2.75
CA PHE A 109 1.88 -38.85 2.61
C PHE A 109 1.42 -38.94 1.15
N VAL A 110 2.18 -38.36 0.22
CA VAL A 110 1.78 -38.21 -1.17
C VAL A 110 2.72 -38.98 -2.08
N HIS A 111 2.15 -39.87 -2.91
CA HIS A 111 2.91 -40.70 -3.84
C HIS A 111 3.00 -40.10 -5.25
N ASN A 112 2.06 -39.20 -5.62
CA ASN A 112 2.04 -38.54 -6.93
C ASN A 112 1.98 -37.01 -6.79
N PHE A 113 3.08 -36.36 -7.12
CA PHE A 113 3.25 -34.90 -7.01
C PHE A 113 2.96 -34.13 -8.30
N ALA A 114 2.78 -34.81 -9.44
CA ALA A 114 2.48 -34.16 -10.72
C ALA A 114 1.26 -33.21 -10.65
N PRO A 115 0.09 -33.59 -10.09
CA PRO A 115 -1.05 -32.67 -10.01
C PRO A 115 -0.78 -31.46 -9.10
N PHE A 116 0.09 -31.61 -8.09
CA PHE A 116 0.45 -30.52 -7.20
C PHE A 116 1.32 -29.46 -7.90
N THR A 117 2.21 -29.87 -8.80
CA THR A 117 2.98 -28.91 -9.60
C THR A 117 2.09 -28.07 -10.51
N ALA A 118 1.10 -28.70 -11.15
CA ALA A 118 0.11 -27.99 -11.96
C ALA A 118 -0.76 -27.05 -11.10
N LEU A 119 -1.17 -27.49 -9.91
CA LEU A 119 -1.91 -26.67 -8.96
C LEU A 119 -1.10 -25.43 -8.53
N ILE A 120 0.18 -25.60 -8.21
CA ILE A 120 1.09 -24.50 -7.86
C ILE A 120 1.20 -23.52 -9.03
N ALA A 121 1.44 -24.02 -10.24
CA ALA A 121 1.54 -23.19 -11.44
C ALA A 121 0.29 -22.33 -11.65
N VAL A 122 -0.89 -22.94 -11.60
CA VAL A 122 -2.16 -22.24 -11.82
C VAL A 122 -2.48 -21.27 -10.67
N ASN A 123 -2.29 -21.67 -9.42
CA ASN A 123 -2.55 -20.82 -8.26
C ASN A 123 -1.64 -19.59 -8.27
N ASP A 124 -0.34 -19.77 -8.53
CA ASP A 124 0.62 -18.68 -8.51
C ASP A 124 0.43 -17.75 -9.72
N ALA A 125 0.03 -18.27 -10.89
CA ALA A 125 -0.40 -17.42 -12.01
C ALA A 125 -1.62 -16.58 -11.64
N ALA A 126 -2.66 -17.21 -11.08
CA ALA A 126 -3.90 -16.54 -10.71
C ALA A 126 -3.65 -15.45 -9.65
N LEU A 127 -2.88 -15.77 -8.61
CA LEU A 127 -2.47 -14.80 -7.59
C LEU A 127 -1.67 -13.66 -8.23
N GLY A 128 -0.60 -13.96 -8.98
CA GLY A 128 0.23 -12.94 -9.62
C GLY A 128 -0.55 -12.00 -10.53
N LEU A 129 -1.48 -12.53 -11.34
CA LEU A 129 -2.32 -11.74 -12.23
C LEU A 129 -3.39 -10.93 -11.49
N LEU A 130 -4.05 -11.52 -10.48
CA LEU A 130 -4.98 -10.80 -9.61
C LEU A 130 -4.28 -9.64 -8.91
N ILE A 131 -3.06 -9.89 -8.44
CA ILE A 131 -2.20 -8.90 -7.81
C ILE A 131 -1.83 -7.78 -8.80
N LEU A 132 -1.38 -8.13 -10.00
CA LEU A 132 -1.14 -7.17 -11.06
C LEU A 132 -2.39 -6.43 -11.56
N SER A 133 -3.61 -6.92 -11.31
CA SER A 133 -4.83 -6.23 -11.72
C SER A 133 -5.22 -5.04 -10.84
N GLY A 134 -4.75 -5.03 -9.58
CA GLY A 134 -5.00 -3.90 -8.67
C GLY A 134 -6.38 -3.90 -8.04
N ARG A 135 -7.22 -4.88 -8.40
CA ARG A 135 -8.57 -5.08 -7.89
C ARG A 135 -8.62 -6.28 -6.96
N TRP A 136 -7.88 -6.15 -5.87
CA TRP A 136 -7.74 -7.17 -4.84
C TRP A 136 -8.63 -6.87 -3.65
N PRO A 137 -9.64 -7.71 -3.42
CA PRO A 137 -10.29 -7.79 -2.13
C PRO A 137 -9.34 -8.40 -1.10
N ASN A 138 -9.53 -8.04 0.18
CA ASN A 138 -8.65 -8.42 1.30
C ASN A 138 -8.38 -9.94 1.40
N TYR A 139 -9.30 -10.78 0.91
CA TYR A 139 -9.12 -12.24 0.89
C TYR A 139 -8.00 -12.72 -0.03
N VAL A 140 -7.69 -12.01 -1.13
CA VAL A 140 -6.60 -12.39 -2.06
C VAL A 140 -5.25 -12.24 -1.35
N LEU A 141 -5.08 -11.15 -0.60
CA LEU A 141 -3.88 -10.92 0.20
C LEU A 141 -3.76 -11.94 1.33
N ALA A 142 -4.84 -12.21 2.05
CA ALA A 142 -4.86 -13.25 3.09
C ALA A 142 -4.51 -14.64 2.52
N TRP A 143 -5.10 -15.01 1.37
CA TRP A 143 -4.80 -16.26 0.67
C TRP A 143 -3.34 -16.32 0.24
N SER A 144 -2.82 -15.24 -0.36
CA SER A 144 -1.42 -15.17 -0.80
C SER A 144 -0.44 -15.33 0.37
N GLY A 145 -0.73 -14.73 1.53
CA GLY A 145 0.08 -14.88 2.74
C GLY A 145 0.03 -16.30 3.30
N LEU A 146 -1.16 -16.90 3.38
CA LEU A 146 -1.32 -18.29 3.81
C LEU A 146 -0.60 -19.27 2.88
N TRP A 147 -0.70 -19.03 1.57
CA TRP A 147 -0.03 -19.84 0.55
C TRP A 147 1.49 -19.75 0.65
N LEU A 148 2.05 -18.54 0.79
CA LEU A 148 3.49 -18.34 1.00
C LEU A 148 3.98 -19.03 2.27
N LEU A 149 3.21 -18.99 3.35
CA LEU A 149 3.53 -19.71 4.57
C LEU A 149 3.61 -21.22 4.31
N ALA A 150 2.61 -21.79 3.66
CA ALA A 150 2.57 -23.22 3.33
C ALA A 150 3.77 -23.64 2.47
N VAL A 151 4.07 -22.90 1.41
CA VAL A 151 5.24 -23.17 0.54
C VAL A 151 6.55 -23.04 1.31
N THR A 152 6.64 -22.06 2.21
CA THR A 152 7.83 -21.87 3.06
C THR A 152 8.05 -23.05 4.00
N VAL A 153 6.98 -23.58 4.61
CA VAL A 153 7.06 -24.78 5.46
C VAL A 153 7.50 -26.00 4.65
N ILE A 154 6.96 -26.20 3.45
CA ILE A 154 7.36 -27.30 2.57
C ILE A 154 8.85 -27.18 2.22
N LYS A 155 9.31 -25.99 1.79
CA LYS A 155 10.72 -25.75 1.47
C LYS A 155 11.63 -25.94 2.69
N ALA A 156 11.24 -25.43 3.85
CA ALA A 156 12.02 -25.55 5.08
C ALA A 156 12.15 -27.01 5.56
N THR A 157 11.09 -27.81 5.39
CA THR A 157 11.13 -29.23 5.74
C THR A 157 11.87 -30.09 4.74
N ALA A 158 11.97 -29.66 3.47
CA ALA A 158 12.76 -30.34 2.43
C ALA A 158 14.28 -30.17 2.57
N LEU A 159 14.73 -29.21 3.38
CA LEU A 159 16.15 -28.95 3.65
C LEU A 159 16.71 -29.77 4.82
N ARG A 160 15.90 -30.64 5.43
CA ARG A 160 16.33 -31.61 6.45
C ARG A 160 16.84 -32.88 5.81
#